data_AF-A0A1Y5HHG0-F1
#
_entry.id   AF-A0A1Y5HHG0-F1
#
_cell.length_a   1.000
_cell.length_b   1.000
_cell.length_c   1.000
_cell.angle_alpha   90.00
_cell.angle_beta   90.00
_cell.angle_gamma   90.00
#
_symmetry.space_group_name_H-M   'P 1'
#
loop_
_entity.id
_entity.type
_entity.pdbx_description
1 polymer ?
#
loop_
_entity_poly.entity_id
_entity_poly.type
_entity_poly.pdbx_seq_one_letter_code
_entity_poly.pdbx_strand_id
1 'polypeptide(L)' 'MIERLWRSLKYECIYLNAFETGSEARIGIGKWMTYHNAERPHASHGILTPEEAYEYKVKPMRIAA' A
#
# COMPACT_ATOMS: atom_id res chain seq x y z
N MET A 1 11.68 0.75 -3.23
CA MET A 1 10.36 0.24 -2.78
C MET A 1 9.64 1.28 -1.94
N ILE A 2 10.28 1.79 -0.87
CA ILE A 2 9.75 2.88 -0.03
C ILE A 2 9.63 4.22 -0.79
N GLU A 3 10.61 4.57 -1.64
CA GLU A 3 10.57 5.80 -2.43
C GLU A 3 9.41 5.82 -3.44
N ARG A 4 9.14 4.67 -4.08
CA ARG A 4 8.02 4.51 -5.02
C ARG A 4 6.68 4.65 -4.29
N LEU A 5 6.55 4.06 -3.10
CA LEU A 5 5.39 4.23 -2.23
C LEU A 5 5.15 5.71 -1.92
N TRP A 6 6.19 6.43 -1.44
CA TRP A 6 6.06 7.85 -1.09
C TRP A 6 5.73 8.73 -2.28
N ARG A 7 6.29 8.44 -3.47
CA ARG A 7 5.91 9.14 -4.69
C ARG A 7 4.43 8.93 -4.98
N SER A 8 3.97 7.69 -5.02
CA SER A 8 2.57 7.34 -5.23
C SER A 8 1.64 8.00 -4.21
N LEU A 9 1.93 7.91 -2.92
CA LEU A 9 1.11 8.53 -1.86
C LEU A 9 0.96 10.04 -2.07
N LYS A 10 2.06 10.73 -2.40
CA LYS A 10 2.02 12.18 -2.60
C LYS A 10 1.16 12.55 -3.79
N TYR A 11 1.37 11.91 -4.94
CA TYR A 11 0.68 12.28 -6.18
C TYR A 11 -0.76 11.76 -6.27
N GLU A 12 -1.06 10.61 -5.66
CA GLU A 12 -2.36 9.95 -5.77
C GLU A 12 -3.28 10.28 -4.57
N CYS A 13 -2.76 10.85 -3.48
CA CYS A 13 -3.54 11.24 -2.31
C CYS A 13 -3.23 12.67 -1.86
N ILE A 14 -2.02 12.94 -1.36
CA ILE A 14 -1.75 14.20 -0.62
C ILE A 14 -1.91 15.45 -1.50
N TYR A 15 -1.42 15.43 -2.73
CA TYR A 15 -1.49 16.58 -3.63
C TYR A 15 -2.87 16.78 -4.27
N LEU A 16 -3.71 15.75 -4.27
CA LEU A 16 -5.06 15.83 -4.82
C LEU A 16 -6.10 16.25 -3.78
N ASN A 17 -5.78 16.12 -2.49
CA ASN A 17 -6.71 16.37 -1.40
C ASN A 17 -6.27 17.62 -0.63
N ALA A 18 -7.17 18.61 -0.52
CA ALA A 18 -6.99 19.77 0.33
C ALA A 18 -7.44 19.44 1.76
N PHE A 19 -6.69 18.58 2.47
CA PHE A 19 -7.02 18.24 3.86
C PHE A 19 -6.96 19.50 4.74
N GLU A 20 -8.10 19.86 5.35
CA GLU A 20 -8.20 21.05 6.21
C GLU A 20 -7.63 20.76 7.60
N THR A 21 -7.74 19.50 8.06
CA THR A 21 -7.27 19.07 9.37
C THR A 21 -6.35 17.84 9.31
N GLY A 22 -5.52 17.69 10.34
CA GLY A 22 -4.70 16.49 10.51
C GLY A 22 -5.52 15.20 10.67
N SER A 23 -6.72 15.30 11.25
CA SER A 23 -7.65 14.15 11.39
C SER A 23 -8.14 13.66 10.03
N GLU A 24 -8.51 14.58 9.14
CA GLU A 24 -8.89 14.25 7.77
C GLU A 24 -7.73 13.66 6.98
N ALA A 25 -6.54 14.26 7.10
CA ALA A 25 -5.33 13.73 6.48
C ALA A 25 -5.04 12.30 6.95
N ARG A 26 -5.17 12.02 8.26
CA ARG A 26 -4.99 10.68 8.81
C ARG A 26 -5.99 9.67 8.21
N ILE A 27 -7.26 10.04 8.10
CA ILE A 27 -8.30 9.18 7.52
C ILE A 27 -8.03 8.96 6.02
N GLY A 28 -7.74 10.02 5.27
CA GLY A 28 -7.48 9.96 3.83
C GLY A 28 -6.24 9.13 3.48
N ILE A 29 -5.13 9.39 4.16
CA ILE A 29 -3.89 8.61 4.00
C ILE A 29 -4.12 7.16 4.43
N GLY A 30 -4.85 6.91 5.51
CA GLY A 30 -5.20 5.56 5.96
C GLY A 30 -5.96 4.77 4.90
N LYS A 31 -7.02 5.37 4.33
CA LYS A 31 -7.79 4.76 3.23
C LYS A 31 -6.90 4.47 2.01
N TRP A 32 -6.06 5.43 1.62
CA TRP A 32 -5.14 5.24 0.50
C TRP A 32 -4.14 4.11 0.76
N MET A 33 -3.64 3.99 1.99
CA MET A 33 -2.69 2.94 2.38
C MET A 33 -3.34 1.55 2.34
N THR A 34 -4.58 1.42 2.80
CA THR A 34 -5.36 0.17 2.70
C THR A 34 -5.53 -0.23 1.25
N TYR A 35 -5.98 0.68 0.39
CA TYR A 35 -6.13 0.43 -1.04
C TYR A 35 -4.80 0.01 -1.69
N HIS A 36 -3.70 0.73 -1.39
CA HIS A 36 -2.38 0.44 -1.96
C HIS A 36 -1.87 -0.96 -1.61
N ASN A 37 -2.12 -1.41 -0.37
CA ASN A 37 -1.58 -2.64 0.18
C ASN A 37 -2.46 -3.87 -0.06
N ALA A 38 -3.78 -3.72 -0.04
CA ALA A 38 -4.72 -4.84 -0.04
C ALA A 38 -5.50 -4.99 -1.35
N GLU A 39 -5.62 -3.94 -2.16
CA GLU A 39 -6.53 -3.93 -3.32
C GLU A 39 -5.79 -3.70 -4.64
N ARG A 40 -4.68 -2.94 -4.63
CA ARG A 40 -3.95 -2.61 -5.86
C ARG A 40 -2.98 -3.74 -6.25
N PRO A 41 -3.15 -4.41 -7.41
CA PRO A 41 -2.16 -5.35 -7.91
C PRO A 41 -0.94 -4.62 -8.48
N HIS A 42 0.26 -5.14 -8.23
CA HIS A 42 1.52 -4.55 -8.71
C HIS A 42 2.21 -5.50 -9.68
N ALA A 43 2.50 -5.04 -10.89
CA ALA A 43 3.25 -5.83 -11.87
C ALA A 43 4.62 -6.29 -11.36
N SER A 44 5.28 -5.49 -10.52
CA SER A 44 6.54 -5.87 -9.87
C SER A 44 6.42 -7.07 -8.91
N HIS A 45 5.21 -7.41 -8.46
CA HIS A 45 4.92 -8.54 -7.58
C HIS A 45 4.18 -9.68 -8.30
N GLY A 46 4.21 -9.71 -9.64
CA GLY A 46 3.49 -10.73 -10.41
C GLY A 46 1.97 -10.56 -10.36
N ILE A 47 1.49 -9.30 -10.33
CA ILE A 47 0.07 -8.93 -10.25
C ILE A 47 -0.55 -9.21 -8.86
N LEU A 48 0.26 -9.57 -7.88
CA LEU A 48 -0.16 -9.61 -6.48
C LEU A 48 -0.21 -8.21 -5.85
N THR A 49 -1.04 -8.06 -4.84
CA THR A 49 -1.00 -6.91 -3.94
C THR A 49 0.22 -6.98 -3.02
N PRO A 50 0.67 -5.86 -2.41
CA PRO A 50 1.78 -5.88 -1.48
C PRO A 50 1.55 -6.80 -0.28
N GLU A 51 0.32 -6.88 0.22
CA GLU A 51 -0.06 -7.78 1.31
C GLU A 51 0.06 -9.25 0.89
N GLU A 52 -0.52 -9.63 -0.25
CA GLU A 52 -0.41 -10.99 -0.80
C GLU A 52 1.04 -11.38 -1.07
N ALA A 53 1.83 -10.47 -1.64
CA ALA A 53 3.25 -10.71 -1.90
C ALA A 53 4.05 -10.88 -0.61
N TYR A 54 3.70 -10.14 0.45
CA TYR A 54 4.30 -10.30 1.77
C TYR A 54 3.92 -11.64 2.40
N GLU A 55 2.63 -11.99 2.39
CA GLU A 55 2.15 -13.28 2.87
C GLU A 55 2.82 -14.45 2.14
N TYR A 56 2.92 -14.38 0.81
CA TYR A 56 3.58 -15.40 0.00
C TYR A 56 5.08 -15.53 0.34
N LYS A 57 5.75 -14.43 0.70
CA LYS A 57 7.16 -14.43 1.14
C LYS A 57 7.36 -14.87 2.58
N VAL A 58 6.34 -14.75 3.44
CA VAL A 58 6.37 -15.21 4.84
C VAL A 58 5.94 -16.69 4.95
N LYS A 59 5.01 -17.15 4.11
CA LYS A 59 4.55 -18.55 4.04
C LYS A 59 5.52 -19.60 3.44
N PRO A 60 6.68 -19.34 2.81
CA PRO A 60 7.57 -20.41 2.36
C PRO A 60 8.29 -21.13 3.51
N MET A 61 8.15 -20.68 4.77
CA MET A 61 8.86 -21.25 5.91
C MET A 61 7.99 -22.09 6.85
N ARG A 62 6.68 -22.26 6.58
CA ARG A 62 5.75 -22.99 7.47
C ARG A 62 5.20 -24.30 6.94
N ILE A 63 5.64 -24.78 5.78
CA ILE A 63 5.26 -26.12 5.28
C ILE A 63 6.50 -26.92 4.92
N ALA A 64 7.06 -27.56 5.95
CA ALA A 64 7.77 -28.82 5.85
C ALA A 64 7.52 -29.53 7.20
N ALA A 65 6.52 -30.41 7.21
CA ALA A 65 6.28 -31.40 8.25
C ALA A 65 6.80 -32.75 7.76
#